data_AF-B3KSI8-F1
#
_entry.id   AF-B3KSI8-F1
#
_cell.length_a   1.000
_cell.length_b   1.000
_cell.length_c   1.000
_cell.angle_alpha   90.00
_cell.angle_beta   90.00
_cell.angle_gamma   90.00
#
_symmetry.space_group_name_H-M   'P 1'
#
loop_
_entity.id
_entity.type
_entity.pdbx_description
1 polymer ?
#
loop_
_entity_poly.entity_id
_entity_poly.type
_entity_poly.pdbx_seq_one_letter_code
_entity_poly.pdbx_strand_id
1 'polypeptide(L)'
;MVTLQGFVGPWYRNLFRFLLLFSYIIPISLRVNLDMGKAVYGWMMMKDENIPGTVVRTSTIPEELGRLVYLLTDKTGTLTQNEMIFKRLHLGTVSYGADTMDEIQSHVRDSYSQMQSQAGGNNTGSTPLRKAQSSAPKVRKSVSSRIHEAVKAIVLCHNVTPVYESRAGVTEETEFAEADQDFSDENRTYQASSPDEVALVQWTESVGLTLVSRDLTSMQLKTPSGQVLSFCILQQHTGRRTCAIGDGGNDVSMIQAADCGIGIEGKEGKQASLAADFSITQFRHIGRLLMVHGRNSYKRSAALGQFVMHRGLIISTMQVCHHIHHVPSVLLSAGPGREARDGDALPGAVQGPHQGKILVLQNLPHLGFNKYLPRRHPHVWGPGALRV
;
A
#
# COMPACT_ATOMS: atom_id res chain seq x y z
N MET A 1 21.25 43.48 2.43
CA MET A 1 21.57 44.48 3.47
C MET A 1 23.01 44.41 3.96
N VAL A 2 23.53 43.24 4.38
CA VAL A 2 24.96 43.10 4.74
C VAL A 2 25.91 43.46 3.58
N THR A 3 25.53 43.07 2.35
CA THR A 3 26.23 43.45 1.10
C THR A 3 26.09 44.93 0.73
N LEU A 4 24.95 45.56 1.06
CA LEU A 4 24.68 46.99 0.82
C LEU A 4 25.40 47.90 1.82
N GLN A 5 25.73 47.38 3.02
CA GLN A 5 26.49 48.08 4.06
C GLN A 5 28.01 47.83 3.97
N GLY A 6 28.48 47.16 2.91
CA GLY A 6 29.91 46.96 2.67
C GLY A 6 30.65 46.15 3.74
N PHE A 7 29.98 45.25 4.46
CA PHE A 7 30.56 44.44 5.55
C PHE A 7 31.17 45.25 6.72
N VAL A 8 30.81 46.52 6.86
CA VAL A 8 31.34 47.37 7.94
C VAL A 8 30.65 47.05 9.27
N GLY A 9 31.42 46.80 10.33
CA GLY A 9 30.93 46.45 11.67
C GLY A 9 30.71 44.95 11.90
N PRO A 10 29.94 44.53 12.93
CA PRO A 10 29.69 43.12 13.25
C PRO A 10 28.70 42.47 12.28
N TRP A 11 29.08 42.41 11.00
CA TRP A 11 28.29 41.92 9.87
C TRP A 11 27.71 40.52 10.09
N TYR A 12 28.44 39.65 10.80
CA TYR A 12 28.01 38.30 11.14
C TYR A 12 26.75 38.32 12.02
N ARG A 13 26.64 39.27 12.97
CA ARG A 13 25.43 39.43 13.81
C ARG A 13 24.21 39.79 12.98
N ASN A 14 24.38 40.66 11.98
CA ASN A 14 23.30 41.05 11.06
C ASN A 14 22.92 39.90 10.11
N LEU A 15 23.89 39.10 9.67
CA LEU A 15 23.65 37.91 8.87
C LEU A 15 22.86 36.84 9.63
N PHE A 16 23.25 36.52 10.87
CA PHE A 16 22.52 35.56 11.72
C PHE A 16 21.11 36.06 12.06
N ARG A 17 20.94 37.36 12.33
CA ARG A 17 19.62 37.96 12.56
C ARG A 17 18.72 37.85 11.32
N PHE A 18 19.27 38.05 10.13
CA PHE A 18 18.56 37.85 8.87
C PHE A 18 18.16 36.38 8.70
N LEU A 19 19.08 35.43 8.86
CA LEU A 19 18.78 34.00 8.78
C LEU A 19 17.68 33.55 9.77
N LEU A 20 17.71 34.05 11.02
CA LEU A 20 16.66 33.81 11.99
C LEU A 20 15.30 34.39 11.57
N LEU A 21 15.28 35.53 10.86
CA LEU A 21 14.05 36.08 10.28
C LEU A 21 13.50 35.19 9.15
N PHE A 22 14.37 34.69 8.27
CA PHE A 22 13.96 33.78 7.17
C PHE A 22 13.58 32.39 7.67
N SER A 23 14.01 31.99 8.87
CA SER A 23 13.57 30.73 9.51
C SER A 23 12.05 30.63 9.65
N TYR A 24 11.32 31.75 9.70
CA TYR A 24 9.86 31.76 9.79
C TYR A 24 9.15 31.48 8.45
N ILE A 25 9.88 31.41 7.32
CA ILE A 25 9.32 31.01 6.00
C ILE A 25 8.84 29.56 6.04
N ILE A 26 9.57 28.67 6.71
CA ILE A 26 9.16 27.28 6.90
C ILE A 26 8.50 27.20 8.28
N PRO A 27 7.16 27.29 8.36
CA PRO A 27 6.48 27.26 9.65
C PRO A 27 6.77 25.94 10.35
N ILE A 28 7.37 26.02 11.54
CA ILE A 28 7.69 24.86 12.39
C ILE A 28 6.41 24.03 12.67
N SER A 29 5.26 24.69 12.73
CA SER A 29 3.95 24.05 12.91
C SER A 29 3.45 23.25 11.71
N LEU A 30 4.10 23.32 10.53
CA LEU A 30 3.68 22.57 9.33
C LEU A 30 3.59 21.08 9.60
N ARG A 31 4.65 20.50 10.17
CA ARG A 31 4.71 19.07 10.48
C ARG A 31 3.61 18.67 11.46
N VAL A 32 3.47 19.41 12.56
CA VAL A 32 2.47 19.13 13.59
C VAL A 32 1.04 19.24 13.04
N ASN A 33 0.75 20.26 12.21
CA ASN A 33 -0.56 20.42 11.58
C ASN A 33 -0.88 19.27 10.62
N LEU A 34 0.10 18.85 9.81
CA LEU A 34 -0.08 17.71 8.91
C LEU A 34 -0.27 16.40 9.69
N ASP A 35 0.56 16.13 10.70
CA ASP A 35 0.46 14.92 11.52
C ASP A 35 -0.88 14.85 12.27
N MET A 36 -1.35 15.98 12.82
CA MET A 36 -2.67 16.08 13.44
C MET A 36 -3.79 15.85 12.42
N GLY A 37 -3.67 16.42 11.22
CA GLY A 37 -4.63 16.22 10.12
C GLY A 37 -4.75 14.74 9.75
N LYS A 38 -3.62 14.04 9.60
CA LYS A 38 -3.56 12.62 9.27
C LYS A 38 -4.21 11.74 10.35
N ALA A 39 -3.97 12.04 11.62
CA ALA A 39 -4.63 11.35 12.73
C ALA A 39 -6.16 11.52 12.68
N VAL A 40 -6.64 12.74 12.39
CA VAL A 40 -8.07 13.02 12.22
C VAL A 40 -8.65 12.25 11.03
N TYR A 41 -7.93 12.15 9.91
CA TYR A 41 -8.38 11.36 8.75
C TYR A 41 -8.48 9.87 9.09
N GLY A 42 -7.49 9.31 9.79
CA GLY A 42 -7.54 7.94 10.29
C GLY A 42 -8.76 7.69 11.21
N TRP A 43 -9.04 8.62 12.13
CA TRP A 43 -10.22 8.55 12.98
C TRP A 43 -11.55 8.61 12.19
N MET A 44 -11.63 9.47 11.17
CA MET A 44 -12.79 9.53 10.28
C MET A 44 -13.02 8.22 9.53
N MET A 45 -11.95 7.53 9.14
CA MET A 45 -12.02 6.23 8.47
C MET A 45 -12.57 5.14 9.40
N MET A 46 -12.12 5.12 10.67
CA MET A 46 -12.61 4.17 11.68
C MET A 46 -14.08 4.36 12.04
N LYS A 47 -14.62 5.57 11.85
CA LYS A 47 -16.02 5.91 12.16
C LYS A 47 -16.98 5.76 10.96
N ASP A 48 -16.51 5.35 9.78
CA ASP A 48 -17.38 5.20 8.61
C ASP A 48 -18.32 3.99 8.75
N GLU A 49 -19.63 4.23 8.75
CA GLU A 49 -20.67 3.21 8.83
C GLU A 49 -20.66 2.22 7.66
N ASN A 50 -20.15 2.64 6.49
CA ASN A 50 -20.10 1.79 5.30
C ASN A 50 -18.89 0.85 5.31
N ILE A 51 -17.95 1.04 6.24
CA ILE A 51 -16.75 0.21 6.38
C ILE A 51 -16.59 -0.25 7.82
N PRO A 52 -17.58 -0.99 8.37
CA PRO A 52 -17.61 -1.33 9.79
C PRO A 52 -16.43 -2.24 10.16
N GLY A 53 -15.88 -2.01 11.34
CA GLY A 53 -14.75 -2.78 11.87
C GLY A 53 -13.40 -2.40 11.25
N THR A 54 -13.32 -1.29 10.51
CA THR A 54 -12.03 -0.81 9.99
C THR A 54 -11.19 -0.23 11.13
N VAL A 55 -9.95 -0.69 11.25
CA VAL A 55 -8.99 -0.17 12.24
C VAL A 55 -7.78 0.40 11.51
N VAL A 56 -7.44 1.65 11.81
CA VAL A 56 -6.22 2.28 11.29
C VAL A 56 -5.14 2.14 12.37
N ARG A 57 -4.08 1.39 12.09
CA ARG A 57 -2.94 1.22 13.00
C ARG A 57 -1.87 2.27 12.76
N THR A 58 -1.62 2.60 11.50
CA THR A 58 -0.60 3.59 11.13
C THR A 58 -1.25 4.89 10.69
N SER A 59 -1.16 5.92 11.53
CA SER A 59 -1.83 7.22 11.30
C SER A 59 -1.19 8.08 10.21
N THR A 60 0.01 7.75 9.73
CA THR A 60 0.73 8.53 8.72
C THR A 60 0.37 8.18 7.27
N ILE A 61 -0.24 7.01 7.06
CA ILE A 61 -0.49 6.40 5.73
C ILE A 61 -1.83 6.79 5.05
N PRO A 62 -2.87 7.37 5.72
CA PRO A 62 -4.14 7.68 5.04
C PRO A 62 -4.04 8.49 3.74
N GLU A 63 -3.03 9.35 3.59
CA GLU A 63 -2.79 10.10 2.34
C GLU A 63 -2.08 9.28 1.25
N GLU A 64 -1.28 8.28 1.62
CA GLU A 64 -0.58 7.39 0.68
C GLU A 64 -1.57 6.46 -0.03
N LEU A 65 -2.68 6.09 0.63
CA LEU A 65 -3.80 5.37 0.00
C LEU A 65 -4.33 6.06 -1.26
N GLY A 66 -4.29 7.40 -1.31
CA GLY A 66 -4.73 8.19 -2.47
C GLY A 66 -3.75 8.20 -3.64
N ARG A 67 -2.57 7.60 -3.48
CA ARG A 67 -1.45 7.63 -4.44
C ARG A 67 -1.02 6.24 -4.91
N LEU A 68 -1.69 5.19 -4.44
CA LEU A 68 -1.40 3.81 -4.81
C LEU A 68 -1.58 3.60 -6.32
N VAL A 69 -0.63 2.91 -6.94
CA VAL A 69 -0.68 2.55 -8.37
C VAL A 69 -0.92 1.05 -8.55
N TYR A 70 -0.28 0.24 -7.71
CA TYR A 70 -0.42 -1.21 -7.75
C TYR A 70 -1.11 -1.72 -6.50
N LEU A 71 -2.03 -2.64 -6.72
CA LEU A 71 -2.71 -3.40 -5.67
C LEU A 71 -2.35 -4.86 -5.86
N LEU A 72 -1.63 -5.41 -4.89
CA LEU A 72 -1.27 -6.82 -4.78
C LEU A 72 -2.24 -7.45 -3.79
N THR A 73 -2.83 -8.56 -4.16
CA THR A 73 -3.84 -9.24 -3.32
C THR A 73 -3.53 -10.72 -3.31
N ASP A 74 -3.61 -11.32 -2.13
CA ASP A 74 -3.67 -12.77 -2.07
C ASP A 74 -5.01 -13.29 -2.61
N LYS A 75 -5.01 -14.54 -3.08
CA LYS A 75 -6.18 -15.21 -3.64
C LYS A 75 -7.02 -15.82 -2.53
N THR A 76 -6.43 -16.64 -1.68
CA THR A 76 -7.15 -17.54 -0.77
C THR A 76 -7.44 -16.78 0.52
N GLY A 77 -8.65 -16.86 1.07
CA GLY A 77 -9.02 -16.10 2.27
C GLY A 77 -9.25 -14.60 2.04
N THR A 78 -8.60 -14.02 1.03
CA THR A 78 -8.74 -12.62 0.62
C THR A 78 -9.78 -12.40 -0.49
N LEU A 79 -9.55 -12.96 -1.70
CA LEU A 79 -10.50 -12.84 -2.82
C LEU A 79 -11.58 -13.92 -2.77
N THR A 80 -11.19 -15.13 -2.38
CA THR A 80 -12.09 -16.28 -2.27
C THR A 80 -12.33 -16.62 -0.81
N GLN A 81 -13.58 -16.84 -0.44
CA GLN A 81 -13.88 -17.48 0.83
C GLN A 81 -13.38 -18.93 0.76
N ASN A 82 -12.87 -19.45 1.88
CA ASN A 82 -12.41 -20.84 1.99
C ASN A 82 -13.60 -21.82 2.06
N GLU A 83 -14.52 -21.69 1.10
CA GLU A 83 -15.72 -22.52 0.97
C GLU A 83 -15.82 -22.99 -0.48
N MET A 84 -15.61 -24.29 -0.67
CA MET A 84 -15.65 -24.92 -1.99
C MET A 84 -17.04 -25.50 -2.24
N ILE A 85 -17.82 -24.82 -3.08
CA ILE A 85 -19.16 -25.25 -3.45
C ILE A 85 -19.11 -25.98 -4.80
N PHE A 86 -19.60 -27.22 -4.84
CA PHE A 86 -19.72 -27.99 -6.08
C PHE A 86 -20.81 -27.38 -6.98
N LYS A 87 -20.43 -26.83 -8.15
CA LYS A 87 -21.34 -26.05 -9.02
C LYS A 87 -21.90 -26.80 -10.21
N ARG A 88 -21.16 -27.74 -10.80
CA ARG A 88 -21.58 -28.42 -12.04
C ARG A 88 -20.91 -29.77 -12.22
N LEU A 89 -21.68 -30.79 -12.59
CA LEU A 89 -21.21 -32.12 -12.97
C LEU A 89 -21.48 -32.36 -14.46
N HIS A 90 -20.46 -32.70 -15.26
CA HIS A 90 -20.64 -33.00 -16.68
C HIS A 90 -20.31 -34.47 -16.96
N LEU A 91 -21.33 -35.28 -17.25
CA LEU A 91 -21.24 -36.71 -17.57
C LEU A 91 -21.46 -36.91 -19.07
N GLY A 92 -20.41 -36.68 -19.86
CA GLY A 92 -20.39 -36.97 -21.31
C GLY A 92 -21.43 -36.20 -22.14
N THR A 93 -22.66 -36.72 -22.20
CA THR A 93 -23.79 -36.13 -22.93
C THR A 93 -24.72 -35.30 -22.06
N VAL A 94 -24.63 -35.39 -20.73
CA VAL A 94 -25.51 -34.67 -19.79
C VAL A 94 -24.68 -33.80 -18.86
N SER A 95 -25.13 -32.56 -18.63
CA SER A 95 -24.51 -31.64 -17.68
C SER A 95 -25.52 -31.22 -16.62
N TYR A 96 -25.20 -31.50 -15.37
CA TYR A 96 -26.01 -31.10 -14.22
C TYR A 96 -25.44 -29.82 -13.63
N GLY A 97 -26.17 -28.72 -13.78
CA GLY A 97 -25.84 -27.41 -13.22
C GLY A 97 -26.49 -27.16 -11.86
N ALA A 98 -26.48 -25.90 -11.42
CA ALA A 98 -27.07 -25.49 -10.14
C ALA A 98 -28.57 -25.84 -10.03
N ASP A 99 -29.30 -25.78 -11.16
CA ASP A 99 -30.75 -25.94 -11.17
C ASP A 99 -31.20 -27.41 -11.37
N THR A 100 -30.29 -28.30 -11.77
CA THR A 100 -30.59 -29.72 -12.07
C THR A 100 -29.83 -30.69 -11.15
N MET A 101 -29.20 -30.16 -10.10
CA MET A 101 -28.40 -30.97 -9.18
C MET A 101 -29.29 -31.90 -8.32
N ASP A 102 -30.54 -31.50 -8.09
CA ASP A 102 -31.55 -32.31 -7.38
C ASP A 102 -31.91 -33.59 -8.14
N GLU A 103 -31.80 -33.61 -9.47
CA GLU A 103 -32.01 -34.80 -10.31
C GLU A 103 -30.93 -35.87 -10.06
N ILE A 104 -29.70 -35.46 -9.72
CA ILE A 104 -28.65 -36.41 -9.34
C ILE A 104 -29.07 -37.14 -8.07
N GLN A 105 -29.66 -36.44 -7.10
CA GLN A 105 -30.08 -37.03 -5.84
C GLN A 105 -31.19 -38.07 -6.04
N SER A 106 -32.14 -37.84 -6.94
CA SER A 106 -33.17 -38.83 -7.29
C SER A 106 -32.56 -40.02 -8.04
N HIS A 107 -31.71 -39.79 -9.05
CA HIS A 107 -31.05 -40.87 -9.79
C HIS A 107 -30.17 -41.77 -8.90
N VAL A 108 -29.45 -41.18 -7.92
CA VAL A 108 -28.67 -41.94 -6.94
C VAL A 108 -29.59 -42.76 -6.05
N ARG A 109 -30.69 -42.17 -5.52
CA ARG A 109 -31.66 -42.88 -4.67
C ARG A 109 -32.32 -44.06 -5.39
N ASP A 110 -32.68 -43.89 -6.66
CA ASP A 110 -33.31 -44.92 -7.48
C ASP A 110 -32.32 -46.04 -7.85
N SER A 111 -31.05 -45.71 -8.07
CA SER A 111 -30.00 -46.70 -8.36
C SER A 111 -29.71 -47.59 -7.14
N TYR A 112 -29.66 -47.00 -5.94
CA TYR A 112 -29.46 -47.77 -4.70
C TYR A 112 -30.69 -48.61 -4.30
N SER A 113 -31.90 -48.16 -4.62
CA SER A 113 -33.12 -48.96 -4.39
C SER A 113 -33.24 -50.12 -5.40
N GLN A 114 -32.78 -49.93 -6.63
CA GLN A 114 -32.69 -51.00 -7.65
C GLN A 114 -31.56 -52.01 -7.38
N MET A 115 -30.42 -51.58 -6.82
CA MET A 115 -29.36 -52.51 -6.40
C MET A 115 -29.82 -53.49 -5.30
N GLN A 116 -30.83 -53.13 -4.52
CA GLN A 116 -31.42 -54.03 -3.54
C GLN A 116 -32.38 -55.05 -4.18
N SER A 117 -32.77 -54.85 -5.44
CA SER A 117 -33.74 -55.67 -6.19
C SER A 117 -33.16 -56.39 -7.42
N GLN A 118 -31.88 -56.20 -7.76
CA GLN A 118 -31.18 -56.93 -8.83
C GLN A 118 -30.03 -57.80 -8.31
N ALA A 119 -30.37 -58.81 -7.50
CA ALA A 119 -29.65 -60.09 -7.50
C ALA A 119 -30.11 -61.00 -8.68
N GLY A 120 -30.60 -60.42 -9.78
CA GLY A 120 -31.06 -61.19 -10.92
C GLY A 120 -31.32 -60.34 -12.17
N GLY A 121 -30.53 -60.58 -13.21
CA GLY A 121 -31.00 -60.50 -14.61
C GLY A 121 -30.48 -59.38 -15.50
N ASN A 122 -29.37 -59.66 -16.19
CA ASN A 122 -29.02 -59.41 -17.60
C ASN A 122 -29.79 -58.41 -18.50
N ASN A 123 -28.98 -57.59 -19.21
CA ASN A 123 -28.77 -57.53 -20.69
C ASN A 123 -28.92 -56.18 -21.42
N THR A 124 -27.77 -55.78 -22.03
CA THR A 124 -27.52 -55.31 -23.43
C THR A 124 -28.15 -54.04 -24.01
N GLY A 125 -27.30 -53.13 -24.52
CA GLY A 125 -27.55 -52.50 -25.84
C GLY A 125 -27.02 -51.07 -26.11
N SER A 126 -25.84 -50.99 -26.75
CA SER A 126 -25.42 -50.09 -27.87
C SER A 126 -25.40 -48.53 -27.81
N THR A 127 -24.21 -48.00 -28.17
CA THR A 127 -23.81 -46.64 -28.63
C THR A 127 -24.35 -46.32 -30.05
N PRO A 128 -24.32 -45.07 -30.62
CA PRO A 128 -23.07 -44.43 -31.10
C PRO A 128 -22.97 -42.87 -31.17
N LEU A 129 -21.69 -42.46 -31.20
CA LEU A 129 -20.97 -41.24 -31.61
C LEU A 129 -21.60 -40.27 -32.65
N ARG A 130 -21.39 -38.94 -32.49
CA ARG A 130 -21.27 -37.99 -33.63
C ARG A 130 -20.53 -36.65 -33.36
N LYS A 131 -19.41 -36.51 -34.11
CA LYS A 131 -18.78 -35.38 -34.84
C LYS A 131 -18.55 -33.99 -34.22
N ALA A 132 -17.27 -33.60 -34.28
CA ALA A 132 -16.70 -32.26 -34.16
C ALA A 132 -16.81 -31.43 -35.46
N GLN A 133 -16.87 -30.10 -35.31
CA GLN A 133 -16.59 -29.14 -36.39
C GLN A 133 -15.81 -27.91 -35.88
N SER A 134 -14.90 -27.45 -36.74
CA SER A 134 -13.83 -26.46 -36.56
C SER A 134 -14.13 -25.12 -37.26
N SER A 135 -13.47 -24.03 -36.82
CA SER A 135 -12.90 -22.89 -37.61
C SER A 135 -12.97 -21.58 -36.77
N ALA A 136 -12.06 -20.60 -36.80
CA ALA A 136 -11.10 -20.14 -37.80
C ALA A 136 -9.90 -19.40 -37.12
N PRO A 137 -8.80 -19.10 -37.84
CA PRO A 137 -7.56 -18.63 -37.24
C PRO A 137 -7.50 -17.09 -37.16
N LYS A 138 -7.19 -16.55 -35.98
CA LYS A 138 -6.66 -15.18 -35.84
C LYS A 138 -5.15 -15.28 -35.61
N VAL A 139 -4.40 -14.60 -36.49
CA VAL A 139 -2.93 -14.39 -36.53
C VAL A 139 -2.22 -14.99 -35.32
N ARG A 140 -1.89 -16.28 -35.42
CA ARG A 140 -1.38 -17.07 -34.30
C ARG A 140 0.11 -16.77 -34.13
N LYS A 141 0.52 -16.17 -33.00
CA LYS A 141 1.79 -16.59 -32.37
C LYS A 141 1.82 -18.12 -32.39
N SER A 142 2.91 -18.73 -32.86
CA SER A 142 3.00 -20.18 -33.02
C SER A 142 2.52 -20.88 -31.75
N VAL A 143 1.89 -22.05 -31.89
CA VAL A 143 1.41 -22.82 -30.73
C VAL A 143 2.55 -23.06 -29.74
N SER A 144 3.76 -23.31 -30.26
CA SER A 144 5.01 -23.42 -29.51
C SER A 144 5.34 -22.16 -28.69
N SER A 145 5.24 -20.95 -29.26
CA SER A 145 5.49 -19.69 -28.53
C SER A 145 4.50 -19.49 -27.38
N ARG A 146 3.23 -19.88 -27.53
CA ARG A 146 2.25 -19.76 -26.44
C ARG A 146 2.48 -20.76 -25.32
N ILE A 147 2.87 -21.98 -25.66
CA ILE A 147 3.22 -23.00 -24.69
C ILE A 147 4.45 -22.53 -23.90
N HIS A 148 5.48 -22.02 -24.58
CA HIS A 148 6.66 -21.47 -23.93
C HIS A 148 6.30 -20.34 -22.95
N GLU A 149 5.51 -19.35 -23.37
CA GLU A 149 5.08 -18.25 -22.49
C GLU A 149 4.20 -18.74 -21.33
N ALA A 150 3.36 -19.75 -21.54
CA ALA A 150 2.52 -20.32 -20.49
C ALA A 150 3.33 -21.08 -19.43
N VAL A 151 4.27 -21.94 -19.85
CA VAL A 151 5.16 -22.66 -18.93
C VAL A 151 6.06 -21.68 -18.18
N LYS A 152 6.58 -20.67 -18.89
CA LYS A 152 7.36 -19.58 -18.30
C LYS A 152 6.55 -18.79 -17.26
N ALA A 153 5.27 -18.52 -17.51
CA ALA A 153 4.41 -17.87 -16.53
C ALA A 153 4.19 -18.74 -15.29
N ILE A 154 4.00 -20.06 -15.45
CA ILE A 154 3.79 -20.98 -14.33
C ILE A 154 5.01 -21.01 -13.39
N VAL A 155 6.22 -21.12 -13.95
CA VAL A 155 7.47 -21.12 -13.16
C VAL A 155 7.86 -19.74 -12.62
N LEU A 156 7.22 -18.66 -13.07
CA LEU A 156 7.44 -17.31 -12.51
C LEU A 156 6.42 -16.95 -11.43
N CYS A 157 5.24 -17.57 -11.45
CA CYS A 157 4.09 -17.23 -10.61
C CYS A 157 3.88 -18.22 -9.46
N HIS A 158 4.88 -18.37 -8.59
CA HIS A 158 4.78 -19.19 -7.37
C HIS A 158 5.63 -18.57 -6.24
N ASN A 159 5.59 -19.12 -5.00
CA ASN A 159 6.49 -18.77 -3.90
C ASN A 159 7.49 -19.86 -3.49
N VAL A 160 7.59 -20.94 -4.27
CA VAL A 160 8.58 -22.03 -4.06
C VAL A 160 10.02 -21.55 -4.04
N THR A 161 10.81 -22.07 -3.09
CA THR A 161 12.26 -21.87 -2.95
C THR A 161 13.00 -23.21 -3.12
N PRO A 162 14.05 -23.28 -3.95
CA PRO A 162 14.88 -24.48 -4.09
C PRO A 162 15.85 -24.60 -2.91
N VAL A 163 15.92 -25.79 -2.32
CA VAL A 163 16.84 -26.15 -1.23
C VAL A 163 17.81 -27.19 -1.76
N TYR A 164 19.10 -26.90 -1.66
CA TYR A 164 20.17 -27.81 -2.05
C TYR A 164 20.72 -28.49 -0.81
N GLU A 165 20.61 -29.82 -0.75
CA GLU A 165 21.30 -30.56 0.31
C GLU A 165 22.79 -30.66 -0.04
N SER A 166 23.66 -30.41 0.94
CA SER A 166 25.07 -30.75 0.84
C SER A 166 25.22 -32.25 1.12
N ARG A 167 25.91 -33.00 0.26
CA ARG A 167 26.25 -34.40 0.56
C ARG A 167 27.11 -34.45 1.82
N ALA A 168 26.50 -34.74 2.96
CA ALA A 168 27.18 -35.07 4.19
C ALA A 168 27.93 -36.40 3.99
N GLY A 169 29.21 -36.32 3.64
CA GLY A 169 29.99 -37.54 3.41
C GLY A 169 31.42 -37.38 2.91
N VAL A 170 32.15 -36.30 3.22
CA VAL A 170 33.62 -36.33 3.30
C VAL A 170 34.06 -35.40 4.42
N THR A 171 34.58 -35.99 5.49
CA THR A 171 35.34 -35.31 6.53
C THR A 171 36.61 -34.77 5.89
N GLU A 172 36.75 -33.46 5.77
CA GLU A 172 37.98 -32.70 6.02
C GLU A 172 37.73 -31.21 5.81
N GLU A 173 38.25 -30.42 6.73
CA GLU A 173 38.16 -28.98 6.79
C GLU A 173 38.79 -28.36 5.53
N THR A 174 38.00 -27.67 4.72
CA THR A 174 38.54 -26.64 3.82
C THR A 174 37.45 -25.62 3.52
N GLU A 175 37.62 -24.42 4.07
CA GLU A 175 36.85 -23.23 3.73
C GLU A 175 37.06 -22.90 2.24
N PHE A 176 36.13 -23.28 1.38
CA PHE A 176 36.03 -22.76 0.02
C PHE A 176 34.90 -21.74 -0.05
N ALA A 177 35.23 -20.58 -0.61
CA ALA A 177 34.35 -19.44 -0.80
C ALA A 177 33.08 -19.80 -1.59
N GLU A 178 31.97 -19.13 -1.26
CA GLU A 178 30.60 -19.31 -1.78
C GLU A 178 30.41 -19.03 -3.29
N ALA A 179 31.47 -19.04 -4.09
CA ALA A 179 31.47 -18.59 -5.48
C ALA A 179 31.41 -19.71 -6.54
N ASP A 180 31.65 -20.98 -6.18
CA ASP A 180 31.63 -22.14 -7.10
C ASP A 180 30.72 -23.27 -6.59
N GLN A 181 29.44 -22.96 -6.32
CA GLN A 181 28.44 -24.03 -6.18
C GLN A 181 28.14 -24.60 -7.57
N ASP A 182 28.74 -25.75 -7.87
CA ASP A 182 28.34 -26.58 -8.99
C ASP A 182 26.85 -26.93 -8.85
N PHE A 183 26.02 -26.37 -9.73
CA PHE A 183 24.59 -26.65 -9.84
C PHE A 183 24.33 -28.07 -10.36
N SER A 184 24.78 -29.09 -9.65
CA SER A 184 24.40 -30.47 -9.94
C SER A 184 22.91 -30.64 -9.62
N ASP A 185 22.10 -30.89 -10.65
CA ASP A 185 20.64 -30.98 -10.58
C ASP A 185 20.12 -32.14 -9.67
N GLU A 186 21.00 -33.04 -9.21
CA GLU A 186 20.62 -34.27 -8.50
C GLU A 186 20.27 -34.11 -7.01
N ASN A 187 20.49 -32.94 -6.38
CA ASN A 187 20.23 -32.77 -4.93
C ASN A 187 19.35 -31.55 -4.57
N ARG A 188 18.49 -31.12 -5.50
CA ARG A 188 17.56 -30.01 -5.30
C ARG A 188 16.19 -30.51 -4.84
N THR A 189 15.71 -29.98 -3.73
CA THR A 189 14.33 -30.14 -3.26
C THR A 189 13.60 -28.80 -3.31
N TYR A 190 12.27 -28.81 -3.38
CA TYR A 190 11.47 -27.60 -3.44
C TYR A 190 10.61 -27.46 -2.19
N GLN A 191 10.65 -26.28 -1.59
CA GLN A 191 9.88 -25.95 -0.41
C GLN A 191 8.97 -24.76 -0.68
N ALA A 192 7.70 -24.88 -0.27
CA ALA A 192 6.71 -23.81 -0.37
C ALA A 192 5.65 -23.95 0.73
N SER A 193 4.87 -22.89 0.94
CA SER A 193 3.75 -22.91 1.89
C SER A 193 2.57 -23.76 1.43
N SER A 194 2.52 -24.13 0.14
CA SER A 194 1.43 -24.91 -0.44
C SER A 194 1.96 -26.02 -1.37
N PRO A 195 1.46 -27.26 -1.26
CA PRO A 195 1.96 -28.41 -2.02
C PRO A 195 1.61 -28.37 -3.51
N ASP A 196 0.59 -27.60 -3.90
CA ASP A 196 0.23 -27.36 -5.31
C ASP A 196 1.28 -26.53 -6.04
N GLU A 197 1.86 -25.51 -5.40
CA GLU A 197 2.97 -24.73 -5.95
C GLU A 197 4.21 -25.59 -6.20
N VAL A 198 4.55 -26.47 -5.26
CA VAL A 198 5.65 -27.42 -5.40
C VAL A 198 5.43 -28.32 -6.61
N ALA A 199 4.23 -28.87 -6.76
CA ALA A 199 3.89 -29.73 -7.89
C ALA A 199 3.98 -28.99 -9.24
N LEU A 200 3.58 -27.71 -9.30
CA LEU A 200 3.70 -26.89 -10.50
C LEU A 200 5.16 -26.67 -10.88
N VAL A 201 6.03 -26.39 -9.92
CA VAL A 201 7.48 -26.17 -10.17
C VAL A 201 8.18 -27.46 -10.59
N GLN A 202 7.85 -28.57 -9.93
CA GLN A 202 8.34 -29.91 -10.32
C GLN A 202 7.90 -30.27 -11.74
N TRP A 203 6.66 -29.94 -12.12
CA TRP A 203 6.19 -30.12 -13.48
C TRP A 203 6.97 -29.24 -14.47
N THR A 204 7.22 -27.96 -14.17
CA THR A 204 8.00 -27.10 -15.07
C THR A 204 9.43 -27.58 -15.26
N GLU A 205 10.04 -28.15 -14.22
CA GLU A 205 11.34 -28.82 -14.31
C GLU A 205 11.28 -30.03 -15.25
N SER A 206 10.24 -30.86 -15.16
CA SER A 206 10.05 -32.01 -16.07
C SER A 206 9.88 -31.58 -17.55
N VAL A 207 9.41 -30.35 -17.78
CA VAL A 207 9.28 -29.73 -19.11
C VAL A 207 10.60 -29.08 -19.56
N GLY A 208 11.58 -28.96 -18.66
CA GLY A 208 12.94 -28.44 -18.91
C GLY A 208 13.15 -26.98 -18.52
N LEU A 209 12.19 -26.32 -17.84
CA LEU A 209 12.39 -25.01 -17.21
C LEU A 209 12.55 -25.20 -15.71
N THR A 210 13.79 -25.04 -15.26
CA THR A 210 14.20 -25.42 -13.90
C THR A 210 14.43 -24.18 -13.04
N LEU A 211 13.86 -24.16 -11.84
CA LEU A 211 14.12 -23.10 -10.87
C LEU A 211 15.45 -23.36 -10.15
N VAL A 212 16.41 -22.46 -10.35
CA VAL A 212 17.78 -22.61 -9.82
C VAL A 212 17.95 -21.89 -8.50
N SER A 213 17.55 -20.62 -8.43
CA SER A 213 17.66 -19.82 -7.21
C SER A 213 16.51 -18.85 -7.12
N ARG A 214 16.15 -18.52 -5.88
CA ARG A 214 15.13 -17.53 -5.57
C ARG A 214 15.51 -16.81 -4.29
N ASP A 215 15.54 -15.49 -4.41
CA ASP A 215 15.66 -14.55 -3.30
C ASP A 215 14.37 -13.74 -3.19
N LEU A 216 14.32 -12.85 -2.18
CA LEU A 216 13.21 -11.89 -2.02
C LEU A 216 13.07 -10.92 -3.21
N THR A 217 14.15 -10.69 -3.96
CA THR A 217 14.21 -9.69 -5.03
C THR A 217 14.46 -10.28 -6.42
N SER A 218 14.92 -11.54 -6.51
CA SER A 218 15.34 -12.13 -7.77
C SER A 218 14.97 -13.61 -7.87
N MET A 219 14.77 -14.09 -9.09
CA MET A 219 14.52 -15.50 -9.40
C MET A 219 15.34 -15.89 -10.62
N GLN A 220 16.01 -17.03 -10.58
CA GLN A 220 16.82 -17.54 -11.69
C GLN A 220 16.28 -18.87 -12.20
N LEU A 221 16.08 -18.95 -13.51
CA LEU A 221 15.57 -20.14 -14.19
C LEU A 221 16.62 -20.67 -15.18
N LYS A 222 16.90 -21.97 -15.14
CA LYS A 222 17.73 -22.67 -16.12
C LYS A 222 16.84 -23.22 -17.23
N THR A 223 17.20 -22.87 -18.46
CA THR A 223 16.55 -23.36 -19.69
C THR A 223 17.04 -24.76 -20.05
N PRO A 224 16.33 -25.49 -20.94
CA PRO A 224 16.79 -26.80 -21.43
C PRO A 224 18.13 -26.70 -22.17
N SER A 225 18.45 -25.52 -22.71
CA SER A 225 19.72 -25.19 -23.36
C SER A 225 20.86 -24.87 -22.39
N GLY A 226 20.63 -24.93 -21.07
CA GLY A 226 21.63 -24.62 -20.04
C GLY A 226 21.82 -23.12 -19.75
N GLN A 227 21.15 -22.22 -20.48
CA GLN A 227 21.17 -20.79 -20.20
C GLN A 227 20.36 -20.47 -18.93
N VAL A 228 20.92 -19.64 -18.05
CA VAL A 228 20.24 -19.10 -16.86
C VAL A 228 19.59 -17.76 -17.21
N LEU A 229 18.30 -17.64 -16.93
CA LEU A 229 17.49 -16.44 -17.08
C LEU A 229 17.21 -15.84 -15.70
N SER A 230 17.62 -14.61 -15.46
CA SER A 230 17.36 -13.90 -14.20
C SER A 230 16.16 -12.96 -14.33
N PHE A 231 15.27 -13.01 -13.36
CA PHE A 231 14.06 -12.19 -13.26
C PHE A 231 14.10 -11.39 -11.95
N CYS A 232 13.81 -10.10 -12.03
CA CYS A 232 13.64 -9.26 -10.85
C CYS A 232 12.18 -9.33 -10.38
N ILE A 233 11.98 -9.57 -9.10
CA ILE A 233 10.66 -9.50 -8.48
C ILE A 233 10.27 -8.01 -8.39
N LEU A 234 9.02 -7.70 -8.77
CA LEU A 234 8.52 -6.38 -9.15
C LEU A 234 8.67 -5.25 -8.11
N GLN A 235 9.08 -5.55 -6.88
CA GLN A 235 9.23 -4.57 -5.81
C GLN A 235 10.33 -3.54 -6.08
N GLN A 236 11.40 -3.88 -6.81
CA GLN A 236 12.54 -2.96 -7.03
C GLN A 236 12.44 -2.10 -8.29
N HIS A 237 11.58 -2.42 -9.27
CA HIS A 237 11.79 -1.90 -10.63
C HIS A 237 10.94 -0.69 -11.03
N THR A 238 9.88 -0.35 -10.28
CA THR A 238 8.95 0.70 -10.74
C THR A 238 9.02 2.00 -9.95
N GLY A 239 9.53 1.98 -8.71
CA GLY A 239 9.47 3.14 -7.79
C GLY A 239 8.05 3.66 -7.55
N ARG A 240 7.02 2.88 -7.92
CA ARG A 240 5.61 3.24 -7.79
C ARG A 240 5.06 2.65 -6.51
N ARG A 241 4.12 3.38 -5.91
CA ARG A 241 3.48 2.99 -4.66
C ARG A 241 2.66 1.72 -4.85
N THR A 242 2.96 0.73 -4.01
CA THR A 242 2.30 -0.56 -3.97
C THR A 242 1.50 -0.71 -2.67
N CYS A 243 0.37 -1.40 -2.75
CA CYS A 243 -0.36 -1.84 -1.57
C CYS A 243 -0.57 -3.35 -1.65
N ALA A 244 -0.33 -4.03 -0.54
CA ALA A 244 -0.53 -5.47 -0.41
C ALA A 244 -1.70 -5.77 0.52
N ILE A 245 -2.50 -6.77 0.12
CA ILE A 245 -3.67 -7.24 0.88
C ILE A 245 -3.54 -8.73 1.13
N GLY A 246 -3.77 -9.14 2.38
CA GLY A 246 -3.83 -10.54 2.78
C GLY A 246 -4.66 -10.75 4.03
N ASP A 247 -4.95 -11.99 4.39
CA ASP A 247 -5.74 -12.36 5.58
C ASP A 247 -4.98 -13.27 6.55
N GLY A 248 -3.98 -14.02 6.05
CA GLY A 248 -3.25 -15.03 6.80
C GLY A 248 -1.83 -14.65 7.23
N GLY A 249 -1.19 -15.54 7.98
CA GLY A 249 0.23 -15.41 8.36
C GLY A 249 1.18 -15.43 7.18
N ASN A 250 0.81 -16.16 6.11
CA ASN A 250 1.60 -16.28 4.89
C ASN A 250 1.76 -14.96 4.14
N ASP A 251 0.81 -14.04 4.33
CA ASP A 251 0.80 -12.75 3.63
C ASP A 251 1.55 -11.66 4.39
N VAL A 252 1.98 -11.91 5.63
CA VAL A 252 2.60 -10.90 6.49
C VAL A 252 3.85 -10.31 5.85
N SER A 253 4.68 -11.14 5.22
CA SER A 253 5.88 -10.68 4.49
C SER A 253 5.53 -9.81 3.29
N MET A 254 4.49 -10.19 2.53
CA MET A 254 3.99 -9.40 1.41
C MET A 254 3.43 -8.05 1.87
N ILE A 255 2.67 -8.04 2.98
CA ILE A 255 2.06 -6.85 3.58
C ILE A 255 3.13 -5.88 4.08
N GLN A 256 4.17 -6.39 4.77
CA GLN A 256 5.26 -5.58 5.31
C GLN A 256 6.23 -5.08 4.23
N ALA A 257 6.34 -5.79 3.11
CA ALA A 257 7.16 -5.39 1.97
C ALA A 257 6.55 -4.22 1.18
N ALA A 258 5.22 -4.07 1.16
CA ALA A 258 4.54 -3.01 0.42
C ALA A 258 4.66 -1.64 1.10
N ASP A 259 4.44 -0.55 0.35
CA ASP A 259 4.37 0.81 0.93
C ASP A 259 3.17 0.99 1.85
N CYS A 260 2.13 0.18 1.66
CA CYS A 260 0.91 0.15 2.46
C CYS A 260 0.40 -1.28 2.60
N GLY A 261 0.19 -1.72 3.84
CA GLY A 261 -0.39 -3.01 4.17
C GLY A 261 -1.88 -2.92 4.53
N ILE A 262 -2.70 -3.79 3.94
CA ILE A 262 -4.11 -3.96 4.33
C ILE A 262 -4.33 -5.42 4.75
N GLY A 263 -4.71 -5.63 6.00
CA GLY A 263 -5.03 -6.95 6.52
C GLY A 263 -6.54 -7.15 6.58
N ILE A 264 -7.01 -8.26 6.02
CA ILE A 264 -8.40 -8.71 6.20
C ILE A 264 -8.49 -9.52 7.50
N GLU A 265 -9.50 -9.25 8.31
CA GLU A 265 -9.76 -10.06 9.51
C GLU A 265 -10.34 -11.43 9.11
N GLY A 266 -9.46 -12.43 9.05
CA GLY A 266 -9.83 -13.82 8.84
C GLY A 266 -10.57 -14.42 10.05
N LYS A 267 -11.36 -15.47 9.79
CA LYS A 267 -12.00 -16.26 10.86
C LYS A 267 -10.99 -17.12 11.62
N GLU A 268 -9.92 -17.54 10.95
CA GLU A 268 -8.93 -18.49 11.44
C GLU A 268 -7.79 -17.80 12.22
N GLY A 269 -7.62 -16.48 12.07
CA GLY A 269 -6.60 -15.71 12.77
C GLY A 269 -6.56 -14.24 12.36
N LYS A 270 -5.91 -13.40 13.17
CA LYS A 270 -5.72 -11.96 12.91
C LYS A 270 -4.29 -11.57 12.59
N GLN A 271 -3.46 -12.51 12.12
CA GLN A 271 -2.03 -12.29 11.91
C GLN A 271 -1.76 -11.21 10.86
N ALA A 272 -2.37 -11.30 9.66
CA ALA A 272 -2.29 -10.26 8.64
C ALA A 272 -2.85 -8.92 9.12
N SER A 273 -4.03 -8.93 9.76
CA SER A 273 -4.64 -7.73 10.34
C SER A 273 -3.68 -7.04 11.30
N LEU A 274 -3.09 -7.77 12.26
CA LEU A 274 -2.20 -7.19 13.28
C LEU A 274 -0.91 -6.61 12.68
N ALA A 275 -0.38 -7.23 11.62
CA ALA A 275 0.83 -6.77 10.94
C ALA A 275 0.58 -5.62 9.95
N ALA A 276 -0.66 -5.39 9.52
CA ALA A 276 -1.03 -4.40 8.52
C ALA A 276 -1.28 -3.00 9.09
N ASP A 277 -1.12 -1.99 8.24
CA ASP A 277 -1.43 -0.59 8.54
C ASP A 277 -2.93 -0.33 8.70
N PHE A 278 -3.73 -1.05 7.90
CA PHE A 278 -5.19 -1.02 7.96
C PHE A 278 -5.73 -2.43 8.19
N SER A 279 -6.65 -2.57 9.14
CA SER A 279 -7.51 -3.74 9.28
C SER A 279 -8.85 -3.46 8.62
N ILE A 280 -9.33 -4.38 7.80
CA ILE A 280 -10.69 -4.38 7.27
C ILE A 280 -11.33 -5.75 7.45
N THR A 281 -12.65 -5.79 7.47
CA THR A 281 -13.38 -7.05 7.67
C THR A 281 -13.60 -7.85 6.39
N GLN A 282 -13.63 -7.19 5.22
CA GLN A 282 -13.98 -7.83 3.93
C GLN A 282 -13.31 -7.11 2.76
N PHE A 283 -12.97 -7.82 1.70
CA PHE A 283 -12.31 -7.24 0.51
C PHE A 283 -13.12 -6.10 -0.14
N ARG A 284 -14.46 -6.20 -0.17
CA ARG A 284 -15.34 -5.17 -0.76
C ARG A 284 -15.15 -3.76 -0.19
N HIS A 285 -14.68 -3.67 1.05
CA HIS A 285 -14.47 -2.43 1.79
C HIS A 285 -13.30 -1.59 1.24
N ILE A 286 -12.35 -2.24 0.55
CA ILE A 286 -11.18 -1.60 -0.07
C ILE A 286 -11.61 -0.53 -1.08
N GLY A 287 -12.64 -0.80 -1.88
CA GLY A 287 -13.11 0.14 -2.89
C GLY A 287 -13.45 1.50 -2.30
N ARG A 288 -14.16 1.51 -1.16
CA ARG A 288 -14.50 2.75 -0.46
C ARG A 288 -13.30 3.34 0.30
N LEU A 289 -12.48 2.49 0.92
CA LEU A 289 -11.27 2.90 1.63
C LEU A 289 -10.33 3.70 0.72
N LEU A 290 -10.07 3.21 -0.49
CA LEU A 290 -9.16 3.85 -1.44
C LEU A 290 -9.82 5.05 -2.15
N MET A 291 -11.01 4.84 -2.74
CA MET A 291 -11.60 5.83 -3.64
C MET A 291 -12.20 7.03 -2.90
N VAL A 292 -12.73 6.82 -1.70
CA VAL A 292 -13.33 7.89 -0.90
C VAL A 292 -12.30 8.42 0.09
N HIS A 293 -11.83 7.59 1.01
CA HIS A 293 -10.96 8.06 2.09
C HIS A 293 -9.55 8.38 1.60
N GLY A 294 -8.89 7.49 0.87
CA GLY A 294 -7.54 7.74 0.34
C GLY A 294 -7.47 9.02 -0.52
N ARG A 295 -8.39 9.17 -1.49
CA ARG A 295 -8.46 10.37 -2.34
C ARG A 295 -8.76 11.64 -1.54
N ASN A 296 -9.68 11.60 -0.57
CA ASN A 296 -10.03 12.77 0.22
C ASN A 296 -8.91 13.16 1.20
N SER A 297 -8.28 12.18 1.86
CA SER A 297 -7.13 12.38 2.74
C SER A 297 -5.96 13.02 1.99
N TYR A 298 -5.65 12.54 0.78
CA TYR A 298 -4.61 13.13 -0.05
C TYR A 298 -4.91 14.59 -0.41
N LYS A 299 -6.11 14.89 -0.92
CA LYS A 299 -6.50 16.26 -1.30
C LYS A 299 -6.53 17.22 -0.11
N ARG A 300 -7.03 16.77 1.04
CA ARG A 300 -7.12 17.59 2.26
C ARG A 300 -5.74 17.88 2.84
N SER A 301 -4.83 16.89 2.83
CA SER A 301 -3.44 17.08 3.28
C SER A 301 -2.69 18.08 2.40
N ALA A 302 -2.86 17.99 1.08
CA ALA A 302 -2.30 18.96 0.14
C ALA A 302 -2.83 20.39 0.38
N ALA A 303 -4.15 20.54 0.56
CA ALA A 303 -4.76 21.83 0.85
C ALA A 303 -4.30 22.42 2.20
N LEU A 304 -4.18 21.58 3.23
CA LEU A 304 -3.69 21.98 4.56
C LEU A 304 -2.23 22.43 4.49
N GLY A 305 -1.38 21.67 3.80
CA GLY A 305 0.02 22.04 3.58
C GLY A 305 0.15 23.37 2.85
N GLN A 306 -0.60 23.56 1.76
CA GLN A 306 -0.63 24.83 1.01
C GLN A 306 -1.10 25.99 1.90
N PHE A 307 -2.15 25.79 2.70
CA PHE A 307 -2.68 26.82 3.59
C PHE A 307 -1.67 27.25 4.66
N VAL A 308 -0.98 26.30 5.31
CA VAL A 308 0.02 26.60 6.34
C VAL A 308 1.23 27.31 5.73
N MET A 309 1.70 26.85 4.57
CA MET A 309 2.80 27.49 3.84
C MET A 309 2.43 28.92 3.39
N HIS A 310 1.23 29.12 2.85
CA HIS A 310 0.75 30.43 2.43
C HIS A 310 0.69 31.42 3.60
N ARG A 311 0.20 30.99 4.78
CA ARG A 311 0.20 31.82 5.99
C ARG A 311 1.61 32.17 6.46
N GLY A 312 2.52 31.18 6.49
CA GLY A 312 3.92 31.40 6.86
C GLY A 312 4.59 32.42 5.94
N LEU A 313 4.35 32.32 4.63
CA LEU A 313 4.90 33.22 3.64
C LEU A 313 4.39 34.66 3.79
N ILE A 314 3.09 34.86 4.06
CA ILE A 314 2.52 36.20 4.28
C ILE A 314 3.18 36.86 5.50
N ILE A 315 3.25 36.15 6.63
CA ILE A 315 3.85 36.66 7.87
C ILE A 315 5.32 37.02 7.64
N SER A 316 6.07 36.15 6.97
CA SER A 316 7.48 36.42 6.65
C SER A 316 7.64 37.63 5.74
N THR A 317 6.78 37.77 4.72
CA THR A 317 6.80 38.95 3.82
C THR A 317 6.53 40.24 4.58
N MET A 318 5.54 40.25 5.48
CA MET A 318 5.25 41.42 6.33
C MET A 318 6.44 41.78 7.24
N GLN A 319 7.09 40.78 7.84
CA GLN A 319 8.29 40.98 8.67
C GLN A 319 9.45 41.55 7.87
N VAL A 320 9.69 41.04 6.66
CA VAL A 320 10.72 41.53 5.75
C VAL A 320 10.45 42.98 5.35
N CYS A 321 9.21 43.31 4.95
CA CYS A 321 8.83 44.69 4.65
C CYS A 321 9.06 45.63 5.84
N HIS A 322 8.60 45.26 7.04
CA HIS A 322 8.83 46.07 8.25
C HIS A 322 10.33 46.28 8.52
N HIS A 323 11.14 45.22 8.37
CA HIS A 323 12.58 45.31 8.57
C HIS A 323 13.27 46.22 7.53
N ILE A 324 12.86 46.12 6.26
CA ILE A 324 13.38 46.97 5.18
C ILE A 324 13.05 48.45 5.42
N HIS A 325 11.86 48.79 5.94
CA HIS A 325 11.49 50.19 6.19
C HIS A 325 12.10 50.76 7.49
N HIS A 326 12.23 49.96 8.54
CA HIS A 326 12.65 50.44 9.85
C HIS A 326 14.17 50.54 10.00
N VAL A 327 14.96 49.66 9.37
CA VAL A 327 16.43 49.66 9.51
C VAL A 327 17.10 50.89 8.86
N PRO A 328 16.74 51.30 7.63
CA PRO A 328 17.27 52.53 7.03
C PRO A 328 16.84 53.78 7.80
N SER A 329 15.61 53.82 8.31
CA SER A 329 15.06 54.98 9.03
C SER A 329 15.77 55.25 10.36
N VAL A 330 16.14 54.19 11.10
CA VAL A 330 16.96 54.32 12.32
C VAL A 330 18.40 54.71 11.99
N LEU A 331 18.96 54.21 10.90
CA LEU A 331 20.31 54.56 10.45
C LEU A 331 20.39 56.01 9.95
N LEU A 332 19.32 56.55 9.35
CA LEU A 332 19.20 57.95 8.93
C LEU A 332 18.91 58.89 10.11
N SER A 333 18.18 58.43 11.12
CA SER A 333 17.94 59.20 12.36
C SER A 333 19.16 59.24 13.29
N ALA A 334 20.05 58.24 13.20
CA ALA A 334 21.36 58.25 13.86
C ALA A 334 22.36 59.01 12.96
N GLY A 335 22.23 60.34 12.90
CA GLY A 335 23.17 61.20 12.16
C GLY A 335 24.62 61.01 12.61
N PRO A 336 25.61 61.38 11.76
CA PRO A 336 27.02 61.24 12.09
C PRO A 336 27.40 62.32 13.11
N GLY A 337 27.50 61.96 14.39
CA GLY A 337 27.97 62.92 15.38
C GLY A 337 27.65 62.55 16.81
N ARG A 338 28.54 61.77 17.42
CA ARG A 338 29.17 62.06 18.73
C ARG A 338 30.14 60.92 19.02
N GLU A 339 31.41 61.19 18.76
CA GLU A 339 32.51 60.51 19.43
C GLU A 339 32.21 60.49 20.94
N ALA A 340 32.21 59.29 21.52
CA ALA A 340 32.24 59.13 22.95
C ALA A 340 33.56 59.75 23.46
N ARG A 341 33.47 60.91 24.11
CA ARG A 341 34.53 61.35 25.02
C ARG A 341 34.39 60.53 26.30
N ASP A 342 35.42 59.76 26.58
CA ASP A 342 35.71 59.22 27.90
C ASP A 342 35.74 60.34 28.94
N GLY A 343 35.15 60.09 30.10
CA GLY A 343 35.19 60.97 31.26
C GLY A 343 33.85 61.61 31.58
N ASP A 344 33.00 60.90 32.31
CA ASP A 344 32.60 61.36 33.64
C ASP A 344 31.91 60.23 34.41
N ALA A 345 32.46 59.98 35.59
CA ALA A 345 32.05 58.91 36.49
C ALA A 345 31.09 59.44 37.57
N LEU A 346 30.02 58.66 37.80
CA LEU A 346 29.25 58.44 39.04
C LEU A 346 28.29 59.55 39.55
N PRO A 347 27.33 59.24 40.46
CA PRO A 347 26.67 57.95 40.77
C PRO A 347 25.12 58.09 40.84
N GLY A 348 24.38 56.97 40.86
CA GLY A 348 22.94 57.03 41.17
C GLY A 348 22.15 55.78 40.83
N ALA A 349 22.49 54.65 41.45
CA ALA A 349 21.62 53.49 41.49
C ALA A 349 20.40 53.79 42.38
N VAL A 350 19.19 53.77 41.80
CA VAL A 350 17.98 53.38 42.53
C VAL A 350 17.19 52.41 41.65
N GLN A 351 17.28 51.15 42.06
CA GLN A 351 16.49 50.03 41.58
C GLN A 351 15.13 50.08 42.29
N GLY A 352 14.03 49.97 41.54
CA GLY A 352 12.66 49.86 42.06
C GLY A 352 11.74 49.19 41.05
N PRO A 353 10.71 48.44 41.49
CA PRO A 353 10.56 47.03 41.10
C PRO A 353 9.61 46.79 39.92
N HIS A 354 9.80 45.60 39.31
CA HIS A 354 8.83 44.81 38.56
C HIS A 354 7.42 45.39 38.38
N GLN A 355 7.07 45.76 37.15
CA GLN A 355 5.73 45.51 36.63
C GLN A 355 5.84 44.84 35.26
N GLY A 356 5.68 43.52 35.26
CA GLY A 356 5.37 42.76 34.06
C GLY A 356 4.04 43.25 33.50
N LYS A 357 4.06 43.88 32.33
CA LYS A 357 2.85 44.09 31.53
C LYS A 357 2.50 42.77 30.87
N ILE A 358 1.75 41.94 31.61
CA ILE A 358 0.83 40.97 31.03
C ILE A 358 -0.14 41.78 30.16
N LEU A 359 -0.05 41.62 28.84
CA LEU A 359 -1.01 42.16 27.92
C LEU A 359 -2.32 41.39 28.12
N VAL A 360 -3.22 41.93 28.94
CA VAL A 360 -4.60 41.44 29.06
C VAL A 360 -5.29 41.72 27.72
N LEU A 361 -5.54 40.66 26.95
CA LEU A 361 -6.45 40.68 25.80
C LEU A 361 -7.88 40.87 26.31
N GLN A 362 -8.26 42.13 26.55
CA GLN A 362 -9.65 42.53 26.79
C GLN A 362 -10.14 43.26 25.53
N ASN A 363 -10.76 42.50 24.63
CA ASN A 363 -11.85 42.86 23.72
C ASN A 363 -11.94 41.84 22.57
N LEU A 364 -12.57 40.69 22.85
CA LEU A 364 -13.25 39.91 21.83
C LEU A 364 -14.63 40.54 21.59
N PRO A 365 -14.98 40.98 20.38
CA PRO A 365 -16.39 41.08 20.02
C PRO A 365 -16.97 39.67 19.84
N HIS A 366 -18.12 39.45 20.47
CA HIS A 366 -18.93 38.23 20.42
C HIS A 366 -19.03 37.64 19.00
N LEU A 367 -18.36 36.51 18.76
CA LEU A 367 -18.72 35.62 17.64
C LEU A 367 -19.84 34.69 18.12
N GLY A 368 -21.05 35.00 17.67
CA GLY A 368 -22.22 34.15 17.85
C GLY A 368 -21.99 32.77 17.25
N PHE A 369 -22.08 31.76 18.11
CA PHE A 369 -22.44 30.40 17.74
C PHE A 369 -23.86 30.41 17.15
N ASN A 370 -24.01 30.44 15.82
CA ASN A 370 -25.11 29.72 15.17
C ASN A 370 -24.99 29.67 13.63
N LYS A 371 -25.49 28.56 13.08
CA LYS A 371 -25.85 28.31 11.67
C LYS A 371 -24.72 28.03 10.69
N TYR A 372 -24.33 26.76 10.58
CA TYR A 372 -24.27 26.02 9.31
C TYR A 372 -24.54 24.53 9.57
N LEU A 373 -25.79 24.21 9.88
CA LEU A 373 -26.38 22.89 9.67
C LEU A 373 -27.09 22.94 8.31
N PRO A 374 -26.83 22.00 7.37
CA PRO A 374 -27.63 21.92 6.16
C PRO A 374 -29.04 21.43 6.54
N ARG A 375 -30.05 22.27 6.27
CA ARG A 375 -31.47 21.93 6.42
C ARG A 375 -31.83 20.76 5.49
N ARG A 376 -32.41 19.72 6.08
CA ARG A 376 -33.35 18.82 5.41
C ARG A 376 -34.50 19.65 4.84
N HIS A 377 -34.90 19.38 3.59
CA HIS A 377 -36.25 19.67 3.12
C HIS A 377 -36.90 18.36 2.64
N PRO A 378 -38.23 18.22 2.80
CA PRO A 378 -38.94 16.96 2.64
C PRO A 378 -39.36 16.71 1.18
N HIS A 379 -39.64 15.44 0.92
CA HIS A 379 -40.18 14.83 -0.28
C HIS A 379 -41.19 15.65 -1.10
N VAL A 380 -41.01 15.63 -2.42
CA VAL A 380 -42.10 15.48 -3.41
C VAL A 380 -41.69 14.38 -4.39
N TRP A 381 -42.56 13.38 -4.54
CA TRP A 381 -42.43 12.25 -5.46
C TRP A 381 -42.81 12.64 -6.90
N GLY A 382 -42.15 12.01 -7.88
CA GLY A 382 -42.56 11.99 -9.29
C GLY A 382 -41.70 11.00 -10.10
N PRO A 383 -42.26 10.05 -10.86
CA PRO A 383 -41.59 8.82 -11.29
C PRO A 383 -40.86 8.97 -12.63
N GLY A 384 -39.76 8.26 -12.85
CA GLY A 384 -39.11 8.28 -14.17
C GLY A 384 -37.81 7.50 -14.30
N ALA A 385 -37.92 6.17 -14.36
CA ALA A 385 -37.11 5.26 -15.18
C ALA A 385 -35.57 5.41 -15.21
N LEU A 386 -34.89 4.56 -14.42
CA LEU A 386 -33.65 3.93 -14.87
C LEU A 386 -34.02 2.67 -15.66
N ARG A 387 -33.60 2.61 -16.93
CA ARG A 387 -33.52 1.37 -17.72
C ARG A 387 -32.04 0.98 -17.82
N VAL A 388 -31.78 -0.22 -17.29
CA VAL A 388 -30.68 -1.19 -17.51
C VAL A 388 -29.32 -0.66 -17.93
#